data_AF-A0A7C3JCI2-F1
#
_entry.id   AF-A0A7C3JCI2-F1
#
_cell.length_a   1.000
_cell.length_b   1.000
_cell.length_c   1.000
_cell.angle_alpha   90.00
_cell.angle_beta   90.00
_cell.angle_gamma   90.00
#
_symmetry.space_group_name_H-M   'P 1'
#
loop_
_entity.id
_entity.type
_entity.pdbx_description
1 polymer ?
#
loop_
_entity_poly.entity_id
_entity_poly.type
_entity_poly.pdbx_seq_one_letter_code
_entity_poly.pdbx_strand_id
1 'polypeptide(L)'
;MKRPLRLGVVGCGDIARYMAFFARLNPRIALAACCDLDIARAERFARQHKIPLFSSDYGRMLTVSRLDAVYLAVPHDLHFEMARIAIDARLPVLIEKPITRTLEEGRAIAAHAAACGVKVGVNYQYRYDQGCYALARVVQSGLLGSVFYARVNVPWHREPGYFTQSAWHASRSRSGGGTLLTQGSHLLDVVLWAIASPPLLASGKTAQAKFKQVEVEDLAMGILTLSNGALVQVCSAMVATPEQSVSIEIYGERGTALYASQPFPHARFLGVKVRQERPPVWGLHALQCSLEGFRRWIVADQPFLTPAESALPVLAAIEALYRSSETGKQEVVAAIVQ
;
A
#
# COMPACT_ATOMS: atom_id res chain seq x y z
N MET A 1 19.57 -14.53 -12.36
CA MET A 1 19.90 -15.42 -11.22
C MET A 1 19.32 -16.81 -11.45
N LYS A 2 20.13 -17.89 -11.32
CA LYS A 2 19.66 -19.28 -11.42
C LYS A 2 19.02 -19.83 -10.12
N ARG A 3 19.21 -19.16 -8.97
CA ARG A 3 18.63 -19.55 -7.66
C ARG A 3 17.42 -18.66 -7.27
N PRO A 4 16.46 -19.18 -6.46
CA PRO A 4 15.38 -18.38 -5.90
C PRO A 4 15.90 -17.22 -5.04
N LEU A 5 15.15 -16.11 -5.02
CA LEU A 5 15.37 -14.97 -4.14
C LEU A 5 15.01 -15.37 -2.70
N ARG A 6 15.95 -15.22 -1.78
CA ARG A 6 15.81 -15.55 -0.35
C ARG A 6 15.20 -14.37 0.39
N LEU A 7 13.90 -14.46 0.68
CA LEU A 7 13.14 -13.40 1.35
C LEU A 7 13.05 -13.66 2.85
N GLY A 8 13.42 -12.67 3.66
CA GLY A 8 13.11 -12.63 5.10
C GLY A 8 11.76 -11.99 5.36
N VAL A 9 11.01 -12.48 6.35
CA VAL A 9 9.68 -11.95 6.71
C VAL A 9 9.70 -11.42 8.14
N VAL A 10 9.37 -10.14 8.33
CA VAL A 10 9.39 -9.49 9.64
C VAL A 10 7.97 -9.15 10.05
N GLY A 11 7.54 -9.60 11.22
CA GLY A 11 6.14 -9.60 11.64
C GLY A 11 5.42 -10.84 11.11
N CYS A 12 5.02 -11.73 12.01
CA CYS A 12 4.38 -13.01 11.72
C CYS A 12 2.86 -12.95 11.97
N GLY A 13 2.25 -11.80 11.66
CA GLY A 13 0.81 -11.54 11.79
C GLY A 13 -0.02 -11.99 10.56
N ASP A 14 -1.28 -11.57 10.51
CA ASP A 14 -2.22 -12.03 9.48
C ASP A 14 -1.79 -11.74 8.05
N ILE A 15 -1.38 -10.50 7.75
CA ILE A 15 -0.94 -10.12 6.40
C ILE A 15 0.28 -10.92 5.95
N ALA A 16 1.19 -11.25 6.88
CA ALA A 16 2.35 -12.08 6.60
C ALA A 16 1.96 -13.52 6.23
N ARG A 17 0.87 -14.07 6.79
CA ARG A 17 0.36 -15.40 6.40
C ARG A 17 -0.14 -15.41 4.97
N TYR A 18 -0.89 -14.38 4.57
CA TYR A 18 -1.35 -14.21 3.19
C TYR A 18 -0.17 -14.03 2.22
N MET A 19 0.78 -13.16 2.58
CA MET A 19 2.00 -12.96 1.80
C MET A 19 2.78 -14.27 1.65
N ALA A 20 3.01 -15.02 2.74
CA ALA A 20 3.74 -16.28 2.69
C ALA A 20 3.02 -17.36 1.87
N PHE A 21 1.69 -17.37 1.88
CA PHE A 21 0.90 -18.23 0.98
C PHE A 21 1.19 -17.91 -0.49
N PHE A 22 1.06 -16.64 -0.90
CA PHE A 22 1.31 -16.24 -2.29
C PHE A 22 2.78 -16.35 -2.71
N ALA A 23 3.72 -16.08 -1.79
CA ALA A 23 5.14 -16.25 -2.04
C ALA A 23 5.47 -17.71 -2.39
N ARG A 24 4.86 -18.69 -1.70
CA ARG A 24 5.06 -20.12 -1.97
C ARG A 24 4.51 -20.58 -3.32
N LEU A 25 3.58 -19.84 -3.92
CA LEU A 25 3.11 -20.09 -5.29
C LEU A 25 4.10 -19.60 -6.34
N ASN A 26 5.17 -18.89 -5.95
CA ASN A 26 6.24 -18.45 -6.83
C ASN A 26 7.55 -19.24 -6.54
N PRO A 27 7.94 -20.21 -7.39
CA PRO A 27 9.15 -21.01 -7.16
C PRO A 27 10.45 -20.20 -7.24
N ARG A 28 10.39 -18.93 -7.68
CA ARG A 28 11.55 -18.03 -7.75
C ARG A 28 11.75 -17.23 -6.46
N ILE A 29 10.90 -17.43 -5.44
CA ILE A 29 11.02 -16.82 -4.12
C ILE A 29 11.06 -17.94 -3.08
N ALA A 30 12.04 -17.89 -2.19
CA ALA A 30 12.17 -18.81 -1.06
C ALA A 30 12.10 -18.00 0.23
N LEU A 31 11.15 -18.35 1.11
CA LEU A 31 11.08 -17.78 2.45
C LEU A 31 12.22 -18.37 3.29
N ALA A 32 13.23 -17.55 3.59
CA ALA A 32 14.50 -18.01 4.15
C ALA A 32 14.59 -17.82 5.67
N ALA A 33 13.94 -16.78 6.20
CA ALA A 33 13.85 -16.56 7.63
C ALA A 33 12.57 -15.78 7.99
N CYS A 34 12.10 -15.90 9.22
CA CYS A 34 11.08 -14.99 9.76
C CYS A 34 11.48 -14.44 11.13
N CYS A 35 10.92 -13.27 11.47
CA CYS A 35 11.17 -12.60 12.74
C CYS A 35 9.85 -12.09 13.34
N ASP A 36 9.66 -12.32 14.64
CA ASP A 36 8.59 -11.70 15.43
C ASP A 36 9.03 -11.58 16.90
N LEU A 37 8.67 -10.49 17.57
CA LEU A 37 8.98 -10.30 19.00
C LEU A 37 8.40 -11.44 19.85
N ASP A 38 7.25 -11.97 19.46
CA ASP A 38 6.68 -13.20 20.01
C ASP A 38 7.34 -14.42 19.34
N ILE A 39 8.36 -14.97 19.99
CA ILE A 39 9.14 -16.10 19.45
C ILE A 39 8.25 -17.32 19.15
N ALA A 40 7.21 -17.56 19.95
CA ALA A 40 6.29 -18.67 19.73
C ALA A 40 5.45 -18.45 18.47
N ARG A 41 5.11 -17.20 18.15
CA ARG A 41 4.47 -16.85 16.88
C ARG A 41 5.42 -17.02 15.70
N ALA A 42 6.67 -16.59 15.82
CA ALA A 42 7.69 -16.79 14.79
C ALA A 42 7.91 -18.29 14.50
N GLU A 43 8.01 -19.13 15.53
CA GLU A 43 8.14 -20.58 15.40
C GLU A 43 6.93 -21.22 14.72
N ARG A 44 5.70 -20.88 15.15
CA ARG A 44 4.47 -21.38 14.52
C ARG A 44 4.40 -21.01 13.05
N PHE A 45 4.71 -19.76 12.72
CA PHE A 45 4.73 -19.24 11.36
C PHE A 45 5.77 -19.97 10.50
N ALA A 46 6.98 -20.14 11.03
CA ALA A 46 8.05 -20.87 10.35
C ALA A 46 7.65 -22.31 10.03
N ARG A 47 7.08 -23.02 11.01
CA ARG A 47 6.60 -24.40 10.83
C ARG A 47 5.50 -24.48 9.77
N GLN A 48 4.49 -23.62 9.85
CA GLN A 48 3.38 -23.59 8.89
C GLN A 48 3.86 -23.31 7.46
N HIS A 49 4.82 -22.40 7.31
CA HIS A 49 5.28 -21.94 6.01
C HIS A 49 6.56 -22.63 5.51
N LYS A 50 7.10 -23.60 6.26
CA LYS A 50 8.36 -24.32 5.98
C LYS A 50 9.57 -23.39 5.85
N ILE A 51 9.63 -22.38 6.72
CA ILE A 51 10.75 -21.42 6.78
C ILE A 51 11.83 -22.01 7.69
N PRO A 52 13.09 -22.11 7.25
CA PRO A 52 14.12 -22.86 7.97
C PRO A 52 14.67 -22.13 9.21
N LEU A 53 14.55 -20.80 9.27
CA LEU A 53 15.08 -19.99 10.35
C LEU A 53 13.98 -19.08 10.91
N PHE A 54 13.92 -18.96 12.23
CA PHE A 54 13.08 -17.98 12.91
C PHE A 54 13.85 -17.32 14.04
N SER A 55 13.50 -16.08 14.37
CA SER A 55 14.14 -15.31 15.42
C SER A 55 13.15 -14.34 16.08
N SER A 56 13.47 -13.89 17.28
CA SER A 56 12.86 -12.70 17.89
C SER A 56 13.74 -11.46 17.79
N ASP A 57 14.95 -11.61 17.24
CA ASP A 57 15.92 -10.54 17.04
C ASP A 57 16.03 -10.22 15.55
N TYR A 58 15.57 -9.04 15.18
CA TYR A 58 15.58 -8.57 13.80
C TYR A 58 17.01 -8.42 13.25
N GLY A 59 17.92 -7.78 14.00
CA GLY A 59 19.31 -7.58 13.57
C GLY A 59 20.06 -8.90 13.39
N ARG A 60 19.83 -9.86 14.29
CA ARG A 60 20.34 -11.22 14.14
C ARG A 60 19.78 -11.91 12.90
N MET A 61 18.48 -11.75 12.61
CA MET A 61 17.88 -12.32 11.40
C MET A 61 18.57 -11.80 10.14
N LEU A 62 18.81 -10.49 10.04
CA LEU A 62 19.45 -9.87 8.88
C LEU A 62 20.87 -10.39 8.62
N THR A 63 21.65 -10.59 9.69
CA THR A 63 23.07 -10.97 9.59
C THR A 63 23.29 -12.47 9.35
N VAL A 64 22.49 -13.33 9.98
CA VAL A 64 22.75 -14.78 9.99
C VAL A 64 22.08 -15.51 8.81
N SER A 65 20.99 -14.98 8.26
CA SER A 65 20.09 -15.75 7.40
C SER A 65 20.44 -15.75 5.90
N ARG A 66 21.49 -15.02 5.50
CA ARG A 66 21.90 -14.82 4.09
C ARG A 66 20.71 -14.43 3.21
N LEU A 67 20.03 -13.34 3.56
CA LEU A 67 18.85 -12.85 2.86
C LEU A 67 19.26 -12.07 1.62
N ASP A 68 18.42 -12.09 0.59
CA ASP A 68 18.55 -11.23 -0.59
C ASP A 68 17.64 -9.99 -0.49
N ALA A 69 16.59 -10.06 0.34
CA ALA A 69 15.65 -8.98 0.63
C ALA A 69 14.83 -9.27 1.89
N VAL A 70 14.11 -8.26 2.39
CA VAL A 70 13.17 -8.39 3.51
C VAL A 70 11.78 -7.85 3.18
N TYR A 71 10.77 -8.47 3.76
CA TYR A 71 9.38 -8.03 3.76
C TYR A 71 9.00 -7.57 5.17
N LEU A 72 8.59 -6.30 5.32
CA LEU A 72 8.17 -5.75 6.60
C LEU A 72 6.64 -5.81 6.70
N ALA A 73 6.12 -6.67 7.57
CA ALA A 73 4.72 -6.91 7.89
C ALA A 73 4.43 -6.64 9.38
N VAL A 74 4.97 -5.54 9.89
CA VAL A 74 4.90 -5.11 11.29
C VAL A 74 3.88 -3.97 11.46
N PRO A 75 3.52 -3.62 12.69
CA PRO A 75 2.79 -2.37 12.97
C PRO A 75 3.48 -1.13 12.34
N HIS A 76 2.68 -0.15 11.89
CA HIS A 76 3.16 0.96 11.05
C HIS A 76 4.24 1.83 11.75
N ASP A 77 4.16 1.97 13.07
CA ASP A 77 5.15 2.67 13.91
C ASP A 77 6.55 2.07 13.83
N LEU A 78 6.68 0.80 13.44
CA LEU A 78 7.95 0.12 13.33
C LEU A 78 8.56 0.19 11.92
N HIS A 79 7.80 0.66 10.92
CA HIS A 79 8.26 0.65 9.53
C HIS A 79 9.53 1.48 9.36
N PHE A 80 9.58 2.67 9.95
CA PHE A 80 10.70 3.60 9.78
C PHE A 80 12.04 3.03 10.25
N GLU A 81 12.15 2.70 11.54
CA GLU A 81 13.41 2.19 12.09
C GLU A 81 13.80 0.84 11.48
N MET A 82 12.84 -0.06 11.24
CA MET A 82 13.16 -1.37 10.67
C MET A 82 13.61 -1.26 9.20
N ALA A 83 12.99 -0.38 8.41
CA ALA A 83 13.44 -0.12 7.05
C ALA A 83 14.86 0.47 7.05
N ARG A 84 15.15 1.44 7.93
CA ARG A 84 16.49 2.03 8.06
C ARG A 84 17.56 0.98 8.37
N ILE A 85 17.29 0.10 9.33
CA ILE A 85 18.22 -0.99 9.70
C ILE A 85 18.48 -1.94 8.51
N ALA A 86 17.46 -2.29 7.71
CA ALA A 86 17.66 -3.11 6.52
C ALA A 86 18.43 -2.39 5.40
N ILE A 87 18.18 -1.10 5.19
CA ILE A 87 18.90 -0.27 4.22
C ILE A 87 20.37 -0.17 4.61
N ASP A 88 20.67 0.05 5.90
CA ASP A 88 22.04 0.07 6.44
C ASP A 88 22.76 -1.27 6.20
N ALA A 89 22.02 -2.38 6.30
CA ALA A 89 22.49 -3.72 5.98
C ALA A 89 22.57 -4.02 4.46
N ARG A 90 22.30 -3.04 3.59
CA ARG A 90 22.27 -3.15 2.11
C ARG A 90 21.27 -4.19 1.59
N LEU A 91 20.18 -4.41 2.31
CA LEU A 91 19.12 -5.34 1.92
C LEU A 91 17.94 -4.59 1.30
N PRO A 92 17.53 -4.93 0.07
CA PRO A 92 16.26 -4.48 -0.48
C PRO A 92 15.08 -4.76 0.45
N VAL A 93 14.14 -3.81 0.52
CA VAL A 93 13.01 -3.84 1.46
C VAL A 93 11.70 -3.70 0.71
N LEU A 94 10.74 -4.59 0.97
CA LEU A 94 9.34 -4.39 0.61
C LEU A 94 8.53 -4.16 1.88
N ILE A 95 8.07 -2.94 2.07
CA ILE A 95 7.34 -2.49 3.25
C ILE A 95 5.84 -2.70 3.00
N GLU A 96 5.11 -3.29 3.93
CA GLU A 96 3.63 -3.25 3.87
C GLU A 96 3.14 -1.80 3.87
N LYS A 97 2.02 -1.52 3.22
CA LYS A 97 1.50 -0.14 3.21
C LYS A 97 0.87 0.22 4.57
N PRO A 98 0.89 1.49 4.97
CA PRO A 98 1.58 2.63 4.35
C PRO A 98 3.11 2.53 4.52
N ILE A 99 3.87 3.31 3.74
CA ILE A 99 5.34 3.35 3.88
C ILE A 99 5.77 3.56 5.34
N THR A 100 5.07 4.45 6.04
CA THR A 100 5.15 4.68 7.50
C THR A 100 3.94 5.53 7.92
N ARG A 101 3.91 5.98 9.18
CA ARG A 101 2.84 6.80 9.78
C ARG A 101 2.89 8.29 9.41
N THR A 102 4.06 8.85 9.07
CA THR A 102 4.22 10.27 8.71
C THR A 102 4.96 10.47 7.39
N LEU A 103 4.64 11.57 6.69
CA LEU A 103 5.28 11.93 5.44
C LEU A 103 6.79 12.20 5.62
N GLU A 104 7.18 12.79 6.76
CA GLU A 104 8.57 13.05 7.10
C GLU A 104 9.40 11.76 7.15
N GLU A 105 8.95 10.77 7.92
CA GLU A 105 9.59 9.45 7.99
C GLU A 105 9.60 8.77 6.61
N GLY A 106 8.52 8.91 5.82
CA GLY A 106 8.43 8.35 4.48
C GLY A 106 9.47 8.92 3.53
N ARG A 107 9.67 10.26 3.56
CA ARG A 107 10.73 10.93 2.79
C ARG A 107 12.11 10.49 3.26
N ALA A 108 12.32 10.38 4.57
CA ALA A 108 13.59 9.93 5.12
C ALA A 108 13.93 8.51 4.68
N ILE A 109 12.97 7.58 4.61
CA ILE A 109 13.18 6.23 4.05
C ILE A 109 13.58 6.30 2.58
N ALA A 110 12.83 7.04 1.75
CA ALA A 110 13.10 7.14 0.31
C ALA A 110 14.47 7.78 0.05
N ALA A 111 14.80 8.87 0.75
CA ALA A 111 16.09 9.53 0.63
C ALA A 111 17.25 8.63 1.08
N HIS A 112 17.08 7.90 2.18
CA HIS A 112 18.10 6.97 2.68
C HIS A 112 18.31 5.79 1.74
N ALA A 113 17.21 5.23 1.20
CA ALA A 113 17.26 4.18 0.19
C ALA A 113 18.03 4.63 -1.06
N ALA A 114 17.73 5.83 -1.57
CA ALA A 114 18.43 6.41 -2.70
C ALA A 114 19.93 6.65 -2.42
N ALA A 115 20.26 7.24 -1.26
CA ALA A 115 21.64 7.50 -0.86
C ALA A 115 22.46 6.21 -0.70
N CYS A 116 21.84 5.12 -0.23
CA CYS A 116 22.48 3.82 -0.11
C CYS A 116 22.40 2.96 -1.40
N GLY A 117 21.71 3.41 -2.46
CA GLY A 117 21.47 2.61 -3.65
C GLY A 117 20.70 1.31 -3.38
N VAL A 118 19.85 1.30 -2.34
CA VAL A 118 19.06 0.14 -1.92
C VAL A 118 17.64 0.26 -2.47
N LYS A 119 17.12 -0.81 -3.07
CA LYS A 119 15.76 -0.85 -3.59
C LYS A 119 14.75 -0.99 -2.46
N VAL A 120 13.94 0.05 -2.25
CA VAL A 120 12.85 0.03 -1.28
C VAL A 120 11.53 0.22 -2.01
N GLY A 121 10.59 -0.67 -1.75
CA GLY A 121 9.24 -0.64 -2.29
C GLY A 121 8.19 -0.65 -1.18
N VAL A 122 6.98 -0.24 -1.54
CA VAL A 122 5.81 -0.26 -0.66
C VAL A 122 4.76 -1.14 -1.30
N ASN A 123 4.11 -2.00 -0.53
CA ASN A 123 3.18 -3.00 -1.07
C ASN A 123 1.79 -2.43 -1.39
N TYR A 124 1.73 -1.42 -2.25
CA TYR A 124 0.50 -0.98 -2.91
C TYR A 124 0.11 -1.96 -4.03
N GLN A 125 -0.19 -3.19 -3.61
CA GLN A 125 -0.42 -4.33 -4.50
C GLN A 125 -1.49 -4.10 -5.57
N TYR A 126 -2.47 -3.22 -5.35
CA TYR A 126 -3.52 -2.95 -6.34
C TYR A 126 -2.99 -2.34 -7.64
N ARG A 127 -1.77 -1.78 -7.69
CA ARG A 127 -1.15 -1.46 -8.98
C ARG A 127 -0.88 -2.69 -9.86
N TYR A 128 -0.83 -3.88 -9.26
CA TYR A 128 -0.73 -5.17 -9.94
C TYR A 128 -2.07 -5.90 -10.12
N ASP A 129 -3.18 -5.33 -9.64
CA ASP A 129 -4.51 -5.82 -9.98
C ASP A 129 -4.82 -5.54 -11.46
N GLN A 130 -5.41 -6.50 -12.17
CA GLN A 130 -5.61 -6.38 -13.61
C GLN A 130 -6.55 -5.22 -13.98
N GLY A 131 -7.63 -5.03 -13.21
CA GLY A 131 -8.59 -3.95 -13.43
C GLY A 131 -7.97 -2.59 -13.13
N CYS A 132 -7.35 -2.44 -11.97
CA CYS A 132 -6.66 -1.19 -11.60
C CYS A 132 -5.52 -0.84 -12.56
N TYR A 133 -4.71 -1.82 -12.98
CA TYR A 133 -3.62 -1.61 -13.93
C TYR A 133 -4.16 -1.13 -15.29
N ALA A 134 -5.16 -1.82 -15.84
CA ALA A 134 -5.77 -1.44 -17.11
C ALA A 134 -6.39 -0.03 -17.03
N LEU A 135 -7.08 0.29 -15.93
CA LEU A 135 -7.64 1.62 -15.67
C LEU A 135 -6.53 2.67 -15.68
N ALA A 136 -5.43 2.46 -14.95
CA ALA A 136 -4.32 3.40 -14.92
C ALA A 136 -3.65 3.58 -16.29
N ARG A 137 -3.43 2.50 -17.06
CA ARG A 137 -2.86 2.60 -18.41
C ARG A 137 -3.74 3.42 -19.36
N VAL A 138 -5.06 3.19 -19.34
CA VAL A 138 -6.00 3.95 -20.19
C VAL A 138 -6.01 5.43 -19.82
N VAL A 139 -6.01 5.78 -18.54
CA VAL A 139 -5.97 7.19 -18.12
C VAL A 139 -4.65 7.83 -18.55
N GLN A 140 -3.51 7.20 -18.27
CA GLN A 140 -2.18 7.73 -18.61
C GLN A 140 -1.92 7.83 -20.12
N SER A 141 -2.57 6.99 -20.93
CA SER A 141 -2.48 7.09 -22.39
C SER A 141 -3.13 8.34 -22.99
N GLY A 142 -3.89 9.10 -22.19
CA GLY A 142 -4.65 10.27 -22.66
C GLY A 142 -5.92 9.91 -23.45
N LEU A 143 -6.31 8.63 -23.52
CA LEU A 143 -7.50 8.18 -24.24
C LEU A 143 -8.78 8.87 -23.75
N LEU A 144 -8.90 9.13 -22.43
CA LEU A 144 -10.06 9.83 -21.84
C LEU A 144 -10.04 11.36 -22.07
N GLY A 145 -8.98 11.92 -22.64
CA GLY A 145 -8.78 13.37 -22.71
C GLY A 145 -8.42 13.96 -21.36
N SER A 146 -8.77 15.23 -21.15
CA SER A 146 -8.56 15.89 -19.86
C SER A 146 -9.42 15.21 -18.79
N VAL A 147 -8.81 14.79 -17.68
CA VAL A 147 -9.55 14.23 -16.53
C VAL A 147 -10.16 15.37 -15.72
N PHE A 148 -11.47 15.35 -15.50
CA PHE A 148 -12.18 16.36 -14.72
C PHE A 148 -12.24 16.00 -13.24
N TYR A 149 -12.67 14.77 -12.95
CA TYR A 149 -12.72 14.29 -11.57
C TYR A 149 -12.66 12.77 -11.47
N ALA A 150 -12.36 12.29 -10.27
CA ALA A 150 -12.40 10.90 -9.89
C ALA A 150 -13.14 10.69 -8.57
N ARG A 151 -13.69 9.50 -8.39
CA ARG A 151 -14.34 9.06 -7.15
C ARG A 151 -13.75 7.74 -6.69
N VAL A 152 -13.41 7.67 -5.41
CA VAL A 152 -12.95 6.46 -4.73
C VAL A 152 -13.91 6.17 -3.59
N ASN A 153 -14.45 4.95 -3.57
CA ASN A 153 -15.30 4.49 -2.48
C ASN A 153 -14.77 3.16 -1.92
N VAL A 154 -14.48 3.14 -0.61
CA VAL A 154 -14.01 1.96 0.13
C VAL A 154 -15.00 1.66 1.27
N PRO A 155 -16.16 1.05 0.95
CA PRO A 155 -17.24 0.77 1.90
C PRO A 155 -17.03 -0.58 2.59
N TRP A 156 -16.01 -0.69 3.44
CA TRP A 156 -15.70 -1.92 4.16
C TRP A 156 -16.47 -2.05 5.48
N HIS A 157 -16.57 -3.29 5.94
CA HIS A 157 -17.18 -3.63 7.23
C HIS A 157 -16.12 -4.14 8.19
N ARG A 158 -16.11 -3.62 9.42
CA ARG A 158 -15.34 -4.21 10.51
C ARG A 158 -16.23 -4.47 11.72
N GLU A 159 -15.83 -5.48 12.46
CA GLU A 159 -16.36 -5.81 13.78
C GLU A 159 -15.38 -5.34 14.87
N PRO A 160 -15.82 -5.16 16.13
CA PRO A 160 -14.94 -4.76 17.24
C PRO A 160 -13.68 -5.63 17.37
N GLY A 161 -13.76 -6.90 16.97
CA GLY A 161 -12.64 -7.84 16.92
C GLY A 161 -11.41 -7.33 16.16
N TYR A 162 -11.60 -6.48 15.14
CA TYR A 162 -10.50 -5.87 14.38
C TYR A 162 -9.53 -5.09 15.27
N PHE A 163 -10.05 -4.43 16.30
CA PHE A 163 -9.27 -3.64 17.24
C PHE A 163 -8.81 -4.47 18.44
N THR A 164 -9.67 -5.33 18.99
CA THR A 164 -9.34 -6.08 20.21
C THR A 164 -8.32 -7.19 19.99
N GLN A 165 -8.28 -7.81 18.81
CA GLN A 165 -7.29 -8.83 18.45
C GLN A 165 -5.94 -8.25 18.04
N SER A 166 -5.91 -6.96 17.68
CA SER A 166 -4.71 -6.26 17.23
C SER A 166 -4.77 -4.80 17.67
N ALA A 167 -4.52 -4.59 18.97
CA ALA A 167 -4.67 -3.30 19.65
C ALA A 167 -3.91 -2.13 18.99
N TRP A 168 -2.86 -2.40 18.22
CA TRP A 168 -2.13 -1.38 17.49
C TRP A 168 -2.99 -0.66 16.43
N HIS A 169 -4.01 -1.33 15.87
CA HIS A 169 -4.97 -0.71 14.95
C HIS A 169 -5.84 0.35 15.62
N ALA A 170 -6.04 0.27 16.93
CA ALA A 170 -6.86 1.23 17.68
C ALA A 170 -6.10 2.49 18.06
N SER A 171 -4.76 2.47 18.02
CA SER A 171 -3.92 3.55 18.52
C SER A 171 -3.41 4.43 17.40
N ARG A 172 -3.55 5.75 17.53
CA ARG A 172 -3.07 6.73 16.54
C ARG A 172 -1.55 6.77 16.49
N SER A 173 -0.88 6.64 17.64
CA SER A 173 0.59 6.64 17.68
C SER A 173 1.21 5.44 16.96
N ARG A 174 0.51 4.30 16.94
CA ARG A 174 0.98 3.06 16.33
C ARG A 174 0.55 2.87 14.88
N SER A 175 -0.73 3.11 14.58
CA SER A 175 -1.28 2.95 13.23
C SER A 175 -1.10 4.19 12.34
N GLY A 176 -0.92 5.37 12.93
CA GLY A 176 -0.91 6.67 12.25
C GLY A 176 -2.31 7.23 11.94
N GLY A 177 -3.31 6.37 11.79
CA GLY A 177 -4.66 6.73 11.37
C GLY A 177 -5.52 5.50 11.14
N GLY A 178 -6.82 5.72 10.98
CA GLY A 178 -7.82 4.66 10.88
C GLY A 178 -8.10 4.26 9.45
N THR A 179 -9.38 4.22 9.06
CA THR A 179 -9.80 3.68 7.75
C THR A 179 -9.12 4.35 6.57
N LEU A 180 -8.87 5.67 6.60
CA LEU A 180 -8.29 6.36 5.45
C LEU A 180 -6.84 5.93 5.20
N LEU A 181 -6.02 5.86 6.25
CA LEU A 181 -4.63 5.41 6.14
C LEU A 181 -4.51 3.90 5.93
N THR A 182 -5.28 3.11 6.69
CA THR A 182 -5.17 1.65 6.69
C THR A 182 -5.85 1.00 5.48
N GLN A 183 -6.93 1.56 4.93
CA GLN A 183 -7.75 0.93 3.89
C GLN A 183 -7.82 1.83 2.65
N GLY A 184 -8.29 3.07 2.83
CA GLY A 184 -8.46 4.05 1.76
C GLY A 184 -7.18 4.32 0.95
N SER A 185 -6.01 4.28 1.61
CA SER A 185 -4.71 4.53 0.98
C SER A 185 -4.43 3.63 -0.21
N HIS A 186 -4.92 2.39 -0.21
CA HIS A 186 -4.76 1.46 -1.33
C HIS A 186 -5.36 1.96 -2.64
N LEU A 187 -6.57 2.54 -2.57
CA LEU A 187 -7.32 2.94 -3.76
C LEU A 187 -7.04 4.40 -4.11
N LEU A 188 -6.73 5.22 -3.10
CA LEU A 188 -6.18 6.55 -3.33
C LEU A 188 -4.85 6.46 -4.09
N ASP A 189 -3.99 5.49 -3.75
CA ASP A 189 -2.78 5.18 -4.51
C ASP A 189 -3.06 4.92 -5.99
N VAL A 190 -4.02 4.03 -6.31
CA VAL A 190 -4.37 3.70 -7.69
C VAL A 190 -4.86 4.94 -8.45
N VAL A 191 -5.68 5.80 -7.84
CA VAL A 191 -6.20 7.00 -8.51
C VAL A 191 -5.10 8.03 -8.75
N LEU A 192 -4.27 8.32 -7.74
CA LEU A 192 -3.15 9.25 -7.91
C LEU A 192 -2.14 8.73 -8.93
N TRP A 193 -1.91 7.41 -8.95
CA TRP A 193 -1.09 6.77 -9.98
C TRP A 193 -1.72 6.88 -11.37
N ALA A 194 -3.02 6.60 -11.52
CA ALA A 194 -3.71 6.64 -12.79
C ALA A 194 -3.74 8.04 -13.40
N ILE A 195 -4.06 9.07 -12.60
CA ILE A 195 -4.13 10.46 -13.07
C ILE A 195 -2.73 11.06 -13.25
N ALA A 196 -1.73 10.55 -12.51
CA ALA A 196 -0.33 10.97 -12.60
C ALA A 196 -0.14 12.49 -12.40
N SER A 197 -0.90 13.06 -11.46
CA SER A 197 -0.91 14.49 -11.15
C SER A 197 -0.82 14.68 -9.63
N PRO A 198 0.15 15.48 -9.12
CA PRO A 198 0.31 15.70 -7.69
C PRO A 198 -0.93 16.33 -7.02
N PRO A 199 -1.29 15.89 -5.81
CA PRO A 199 -2.29 16.58 -5.00
C PRO A 199 -1.74 17.92 -4.47
N LEU A 200 -2.55 18.98 -4.53
CA LEU A 200 -2.21 20.34 -4.08
C LEU A 200 -3.00 20.79 -2.86
N LEU A 201 -4.31 20.56 -2.85
CA LEU A 201 -5.22 21.00 -1.79
C LEU A 201 -6.07 19.84 -1.32
N ALA A 202 -6.43 19.82 -0.05
CA ALA A 202 -7.28 18.82 0.57
C ALA A 202 -8.37 19.48 1.41
N SER A 203 -9.60 18.97 1.30
CA SER A 203 -10.70 19.28 2.21
C SER A 203 -11.33 17.98 2.69
N GLY A 204 -11.35 17.72 4.00
CA GLY A 204 -11.73 16.41 4.53
C GLY A 204 -12.50 16.46 5.84
N LYS A 205 -13.19 15.37 6.15
CA LYS A 205 -13.80 15.12 7.46
C LYS A 205 -13.63 13.66 7.85
N THR A 206 -13.26 13.46 9.10
CA THR A 206 -13.13 12.16 9.74
C THR A 206 -14.09 12.05 10.91
N ALA A 207 -14.51 10.83 11.21
CA ALA A 207 -15.37 10.53 12.34
C ALA A 207 -15.08 9.13 12.89
N GLN A 208 -15.37 8.98 14.17
CA GLN A 208 -15.58 7.69 14.83
C GLN A 208 -17.08 7.46 14.86
N ALA A 209 -17.68 7.01 13.77
CA ALA A 209 -19.11 6.80 13.64
C ALA A 209 -19.61 5.64 14.51
N LYS A 210 -18.95 4.47 14.47
CA LYS A 210 -19.32 3.23 15.17
C LYS A 210 -18.40 2.95 16.36
N PHE A 211 -17.09 3.06 16.20
CA PHE A 211 -16.09 2.66 17.19
C PHE A 211 -15.64 3.86 18.03
N LYS A 212 -16.27 4.05 19.19
CA LYS A 212 -16.02 5.21 20.08
C LYS A 212 -14.88 5.02 21.08
N GLN A 213 -14.38 3.79 21.22
CA GLN A 213 -13.38 3.41 22.24
C GLN A 213 -11.97 3.21 21.64
N VAL A 214 -11.71 3.81 20.48
CA VAL A 214 -10.41 3.77 19.79
C VAL A 214 -9.93 5.21 19.57
N GLU A 215 -8.68 5.41 19.17
CA GLU A 215 -8.10 6.74 18.92
C GLU A 215 -8.21 7.19 17.45
N VAL A 216 -8.59 6.27 16.56
CA VAL A 216 -8.56 6.45 15.10
C VAL A 216 -9.94 6.55 14.49
N GLU A 217 -10.05 7.11 13.29
CA GLU A 217 -11.32 7.26 12.57
C GLU A 217 -11.77 5.96 11.89
N ASP A 218 -13.07 5.68 11.90
CA ASP A 218 -13.67 4.55 11.19
C ASP A 218 -14.49 4.98 9.97
N LEU A 219 -14.60 6.29 9.76
CA LEU A 219 -15.20 6.94 8.61
C LEU A 219 -14.37 8.16 8.22
N ALA A 220 -14.04 8.27 6.95
CA ALA A 220 -13.35 9.42 6.38
C ALA A 220 -13.93 9.75 4.99
N MET A 221 -14.17 11.03 4.75
CA MET A 221 -14.60 11.56 3.46
C MET A 221 -13.78 12.81 3.13
N GLY A 222 -13.53 13.06 1.85
CA GLY A 222 -12.86 14.29 1.45
C GLY A 222 -12.71 14.45 -0.06
N ILE A 223 -12.16 15.60 -0.44
CA ILE A 223 -11.85 15.99 -1.81
C ILE A 223 -10.42 16.50 -1.87
N LEU A 224 -9.66 16.01 -2.85
CA LEU A 224 -8.35 16.54 -3.23
C LEU A 224 -8.48 17.36 -4.51
N THR A 225 -7.74 18.46 -4.60
CA THR A 225 -7.49 19.17 -5.87
C THR A 225 -6.09 18.82 -6.34
N LEU A 226 -5.96 18.31 -7.55
CA LEU A 226 -4.67 17.97 -8.17
C LEU A 226 -4.10 19.15 -8.95
N SER A 227 -2.80 19.12 -9.27
CA SER A 227 -2.12 20.24 -9.94
C SER A 227 -2.58 20.52 -11.36
N ASN A 228 -3.17 19.53 -12.02
CA ASN A 228 -3.81 19.67 -13.32
C ASN A 228 -5.28 20.13 -13.23
N GLY A 229 -5.77 20.50 -12.04
CA GLY A 229 -7.13 20.99 -11.80
C GLY A 229 -8.19 19.89 -11.57
N ALA A 230 -7.83 18.61 -11.73
CA ALA A 230 -8.76 17.52 -11.48
C ALA A 230 -9.12 17.40 -9.98
N LEU A 231 -10.37 17.05 -9.69
CA LEU A 231 -10.83 16.79 -8.33
C LEU A 231 -10.89 15.29 -8.04
N VAL A 232 -10.47 14.87 -6.85
CA VAL A 232 -10.58 13.46 -6.41
C VAL A 232 -11.40 13.39 -5.14
N GLN A 233 -12.61 12.83 -5.22
CA GLN A 233 -13.39 12.47 -4.05
C GLN A 233 -12.88 11.15 -3.48
N VAL A 234 -12.69 11.09 -2.17
CA VAL A 234 -12.39 9.86 -1.44
C VAL A 234 -13.41 9.63 -0.32
N CYS A 235 -13.90 8.41 -0.21
CA CYS A 235 -14.68 7.89 0.91
C CYS A 235 -14.06 6.57 1.37
N SER A 236 -13.73 6.48 2.65
CA SER A 236 -13.23 5.26 3.29
C SER A 236 -14.03 5.00 4.56
N ALA A 237 -14.54 3.79 4.72
CA ALA A 237 -15.39 3.42 5.84
C ALA A 237 -15.07 2.00 6.33
N MET A 238 -15.17 1.79 7.64
CA MET A 238 -15.21 0.49 8.31
C MET A 238 -16.63 0.14 8.79
N VAL A 239 -17.60 1.02 8.53
CA VAL A 239 -18.94 0.98 9.11
C VAL A 239 -20.02 0.56 8.11
N ALA A 240 -19.65 0.26 6.86
CA ALA A 240 -20.61 -0.16 5.84
C ALA A 240 -21.17 -1.54 6.20
N THR A 241 -22.49 -1.67 6.32
CA THR A 241 -23.14 -2.94 6.68
C THR A 241 -24.30 -3.22 5.71
N PRO A 242 -24.24 -4.30 4.90
CA PRO A 242 -23.09 -5.18 4.69
C PRO A 242 -21.95 -4.47 3.91
N GLU A 243 -20.73 -5.04 3.97
CA GLU A 243 -19.60 -4.61 3.13
C GLU A 243 -20.01 -4.59 1.64
N GLN A 244 -19.60 -3.55 0.93
CA GLN A 244 -19.91 -3.36 -0.49
C GLN A 244 -18.65 -3.42 -1.35
N SER A 245 -18.82 -3.51 -2.67
CA SER A 245 -17.70 -3.45 -3.61
C SER A 245 -16.94 -2.14 -3.47
N VAL A 246 -15.61 -2.24 -3.47
CA VAL A 246 -14.74 -1.08 -3.69
C VAL A 246 -14.92 -0.62 -5.13
N SER A 247 -14.94 0.71 -5.35
CA SER A 247 -15.02 1.29 -6.68
C SER A 247 -14.08 2.46 -6.90
N ILE A 248 -13.62 2.58 -8.15
CA ILE A 248 -12.94 3.77 -8.67
C ILE A 248 -13.68 4.21 -9.94
N GLU A 249 -13.96 5.49 -10.05
CA GLU A 249 -14.55 6.09 -11.24
C GLU A 249 -13.70 7.29 -11.65
N ILE A 250 -13.32 7.39 -12.92
CA ILE A 250 -12.54 8.51 -13.47
C ILE A 250 -13.28 9.04 -14.69
N TYR A 251 -13.62 10.33 -14.65
CA TYR A 251 -14.41 11.01 -15.65
C TYR A 251 -13.53 11.98 -16.42
N GLY A 252 -13.36 11.73 -17.71
CA GLY A 252 -12.62 12.60 -18.62
C GLY A 252 -13.49 13.14 -19.74
N GLU A 253 -12.93 14.09 -20.46
CA GLU A 253 -13.52 14.78 -21.62
C GLU A 253 -14.15 13.84 -22.66
N ARG A 254 -13.50 12.72 -22.96
CA ARG A 254 -13.91 11.79 -24.04
C ARG A 254 -14.49 10.47 -23.54
N GLY A 255 -14.38 10.19 -22.25
CA GLY A 255 -14.85 8.91 -21.72
C GLY A 255 -14.65 8.73 -20.23
N THR A 256 -15.14 7.59 -19.75
CA THR A 256 -15.14 7.23 -18.33
C THR A 256 -14.44 5.89 -18.14
N ALA A 257 -13.57 5.79 -17.14
CA ALA A 257 -13.03 4.53 -16.65
C ALA A 257 -13.68 4.18 -15.31
N LEU A 258 -14.19 2.96 -15.20
CA LEU A 258 -14.87 2.44 -14.02
C LEU A 258 -14.14 1.17 -13.56
N TYR A 259 -13.92 1.03 -12.27
CA TYR A 259 -13.39 -0.18 -11.64
C TYR A 259 -14.29 -0.61 -10.50
N ALA A 260 -14.51 -1.92 -10.37
CA ALA A 260 -15.16 -2.53 -9.23
C ALA A 260 -14.40 -3.80 -8.81
N SER A 261 -14.28 -4.03 -7.51
CA SER A 261 -13.58 -5.19 -6.95
C SER A 261 -14.41 -6.48 -6.98
N GLN A 262 -15.74 -6.40 -7.09
CA GLN A 262 -16.67 -7.53 -7.04
C GLN A 262 -17.48 -7.67 -8.35
N PRO A 263 -17.94 -8.89 -8.72
CA PRO A 263 -17.63 -10.18 -8.10
C PRO A 263 -16.18 -10.64 -8.36
N PHE A 264 -15.53 -10.04 -9.36
CA PHE A 264 -14.10 -10.12 -9.60
C PHE A 264 -13.59 -8.72 -9.96
N PRO A 265 -12.34 -8.38 -9.64
CA PRO A 265 -11.75 -7.10 -10.04
C PRO A 265 -11.80 -6.91 -11.55
N HIS A 266 -12.46 -5.86 -12.01
CA HIS A 266 -12.58 -5.57 -13.44
C HIS A 266 -12.67 -4.07 -13.69
N ALA A 267 -12.21 -3.66 -14.87
CA ALA A 267 -12.36 -2.30 -15.37
C ALA A 267 -13.26 -2.26 -16.61
N ARG A 268 -14.09 -1.23 -16.69
CA ARG A 268 -14.97 -0.91 -17.82
C ARG A 268 -14.68 0.49 -18.33
N PHE A 269 -14.79 0.67 -19.63
CA PHE A 269 -14.48 1.93 -20.30
C PHE A 269 -15.67 2.34 -21.17
N LEU A 270 -16.13 3.57 -21.00
CA LEU A 270 -17.28 4.14 -21.70
C LEU A 270 -16.81 5.32 -22.56
N GLY A 271 -17.38 5.47 -23.75
CA GLY A 271 -17.03 6.56 -24.68
C GLY A 271 -15.73 6.37 -25.48
N VAL A 272 -14.89 5.39 -25.11
CA VAL A 272 -13.59 5.13 -25.76
C VAL A 272 -13.41 3.66 -26.13
N LYS A 273 -12.69 3.40 -27.24
CA LYS A 273 -12.24 2.05 -27.60
C LYS A 273 -10.87 1.81 -26.99
N VAL A 274 -10.74 0.77 -26.18
CA VAL A 274 -9.52 0.48 -25.45
C VAL A 274 -8.93 -0.87 -25.85
N ARG A 275 -7.60 -0.95 -25.86
CA ARG A 275 -6.88 -2.22 -25.80
C ARG A 275 -6.39 -2.39 -24.37
N GLN A 276 -6.95 -3.35 -23.65
CA GLN A 276 -6.57 -3.57 -22.26
C GLN A 276 -5.14 -4.11 -22.16
N GLU A 277 -4.32 -3.42 -21.39
CA GLU A 277 -3.00 -3.88 -21.01
C GLU A 277 -3.07 -4.70 -19.71
N ARG A 278 -2.10 -5.60 -19.54
CA ARG A 278 -1.95 -6.41 -18.34
C ARG A 278 -0.70 -5.99 -17.56
N PRO A 279 -0.66 -6.22 -16.24
CA PRO A 279 0.55 -6.02 -15.46
C PRO A 279 1.76 -6.75 -16.10
N PRO A 280 2.99 -6.21 -15.93
CA PRO A 280 4.21 -6.78 -16.55
C PRO A 280 4.63 -8.14 -15.97
N VAL A 281 3.88 -8.62 -14.98
CA VAL A 281 4.09 -9.87 -14.25
C VAL A 281 2.79 -10.64 -14.23
N TRP A 282 2.89 -11.97 -14.34
CA TRP A 282 1.75 -12.86 -14.25
C TRP A 282 1.65 -13.47 -12.85
N GLY A 283 0.43 -13.60 -12.35
CA GLY A 283 0.11 -14.23 -11.08
C GLY A 283 -1.40 -14.36 -10.89
N LEU A 284 -1.80 -15.18 -9.93
CA LEU A 284 -3.20 -15.43 -9.57
C LEU A 284 -3.82 -14.31 -8.74
N HIS A 285 -2.99 -13.54 -8.05
CA HIS A 285 -3.40 -12.47 -7.16
C HIS A 285 -2.41 -11.31 -7.21
N ALA A 286 -2.91 -10.09 -6.96
CA ALA A 286 -2.12 -8.86 -6.99
C ALA A 286 -0.90 -8.92 -6.04
N LEU A 287 -1.04 -9.55 -4.86
CA LEU A 287 0.08 -9.77 -3.94
C LEU A 287 1.21 -10.61 -4.55
N GLN A 288 0.85 -11.71 -5.23
CA GLN A 288 1.83 -12.58 -5.88
C GLN A 288 2.56 -11.82 -6.99
N CYS A 289 1.82 -11.03 -7.77
CA CYS A 289 2.37 -10.16 -8.80
C CYS A 289 3.32 -9.11 -8.22
N SER A 290 2.94 -8.45 -7.12
CA SER A 290 3.78 -7.48 -6.40
C SER A 290 5.12 -8.11 -5.96
N LEU A 291 5.07 -9.29 -5.34
CA LEU A 291 6.28 -10.04 -4.94
C LEU A 291 7.17 -10.40 -6.14
N GLU A 292 6.59 -10.86 -7.25
CA GLU A 292 7.35 -11.14 -8.48
C GLU A 292 7.93 -9.87 -9.11
N GLY A 293 7.19 -8.76 -9.09
CA GLY A 293 7.66 -7.45 -9.54
C GLY A 293 8.87 -6.98 -8.73
N PHE A 294 8.78 -7.06 -7.40
CA PHE A 294 9.87 -6.71 -6.50
C PHE A 294 11.09 -7.61 -6.72
N ARG A 295 10.88 -8.92 -6.89
CA ARG A 295 11.95 -9.85 -7.27
C ARG A 295 12.61 -9.44 -8.58
N ARG A 296 11.85 -9.18 -9.64
CA ARG A 296 12.40 -8.79 -10.96
C ARG A 296 13.16 -7.48 -10.89
N TRP A 297 12.72 -6.55 -10.05
CA TRP A 297 13.45 -5.32 -9.79
C TRP A 297 14.81 -5.61 -9.16
N ILE A 298 14.88 -6.43 -8.13
CA ILE A 298 16.16 -6.77 -7.47
C ILE A 298 17.11 -7.51 -8.43
N VAL A 299 16.62 -8.54 -9.11
CA VAL A 299 17.48 -9.51 -9.81
C VAL A 299 17.84 -9.14 -11.24
N ALA A 300 17.07 -8.25 -11.87
CA ALA A 300 17.15 -7.94 -13.30
C ALA A 300 16.92 -6.45 -13.59
N ASP A 301 16.83 -5.62 -12.55
CA ASP A 301 16.66 -4.17 -12.65
C ASP A 301 15.44 -3.72 -13.48
N GLN A 302 14.40 -4.56 -13.54
CA GLN A 302 13.15 -4.19 -14.19
C GLN A 302 12.37 -3.18 -13.32
N PRO A 303 11.74 -2.15 -13.92
CA PRO A 303 10.97 -1.18 -13.15
C PRO A 303 9.90 -1.83 -12.27
N PHE A 304 9.95 -1.50 -10.98
CA PHE A 304 8.90 -1.86 -10.02
C PHE A 304 7.78 -0.83 -10.04
N LEU A 305 6.51 -1.24 -9.89
CA LEU A 305 5.38 -0.31 -9.98
C LEU A 305 5.20 0.53 -8.72
N THR A 306 5.74 0.10 -7.58
CA THR A 306 5.53 0.73 -6.27
C THR A 306 6.84 0.97 -5.51
N PRO A 307 7.82 1.68 -6.09
CA PRO A 307 9.00 2.11 -5.35
C PRO A 307 8.59 3.09 -4.24
N ALA A 308 9.43 3.25 -3.21
CA ALA A 308 9.11 4.01 -1.99
C ALA A 308 8.59 5.43 -2.28
N GLU A 309 9.18 6.12 -3.24
CA GLU A 309 8.85 7.50 -3.61
C GLU A 309 7.40 7.61 -4.10
N SER A 310 6.90 6.54 -4.73
CA SER A 310 5.54 6.53 -5.28
C SER A 310 4.43 6.48 -4.22
N ALA A 311 4.79 6.15 -2.97
CA ALA A 311 3.88 6.14 -1.81
C ALA A 311 3.70 7.53 -1.18
N LEU A 312 4.65 8.44 -1.39
CA LEU A 312 4.70 9.74 -0.71
C LEU A 312 3.50 10.65 -1.06
N PRO A 313 3.03 10.73 -2.33
CA PRO A 313 1.83 11.51 -2.67
C PRO A 313 0.58 11.07 -1.89
N VAL A 314 0.43 9.77 -1.66
CA VAL A 314 -0.70 9.20 -0.91
C VAL A 314 -0.64 9.64 0.55
N LEU A 315 0.53 9.50 1.17
CA LEU A 315 0.71 9.88 2.58
C LEU A 315 0.54 11.39 2.79
N ALA A 316 1.08 12.22 1.89
CA ALA A 316 0.90 13.66 1.92
C ALA A 316 -0.56 14.09 1.80
N ALA A 317 -1.31 13.44 0.89
CA ALA A 317 -2.74 13.70 0.72
C ALA A 317 -3.54 13.31 1.97
N ILE A 318 -3.24 12.15 2.56
CA ILE A 318 -3.93 11.67 3.77
C ILE A 318 -3.66 12.57 4.97
N GLU A 319 -2.41 12.97 5.19
CA GLU A 319 -2.09 13.93 6.26
C GLU A 319 -2.83 15.26 6.08
N ALA A 320 -2.91 15.78 4.84
CA ALA A 320 -3.64 17.01 4.57
C ALA A 320 -5.15 16.86 4.80
N LEU A 321 -5.75 15.70 4.45
CA LEU A 321 -7.15 15.39 4.75
C LEU A 321 -7.40 15.30 6.26
N TYR A 322 -6.46 14.73 7.03
CA TYR A 322 -6.54 14.71 8.50
C TYR A 322 -6.44 16.11 9.10
N ARG A 323 -5.44 16.91 8.68
CA ARG A 323 -5.33 18.31 9.11
C ARG A 323 -6.61 19.09 8.79
N SER A 324 -7.15 18.93 7.60
CA SER A 324 -8.39 19.62 7.19
C SER A 324 -9.59 19.24 8.05
N SER A 325 -9.70 17.97 8.45
CA SER A 325 -10.75 17.52 9.38
C SER A 325 -10.65 18.18 10.76
N GLU A 326 -9.42 18.37 11.24
CA GLU A 326 -9.12 19.00 12.53
C GLU A 326 -9.33 20.52 12.48
N THR A 327 -8.88 21.20 11.42
CA THR A 327 -8.95 22.67 11.30
C THR A 327 -10.29 23.17 10.75
N GLY A 328 -11.05 22.31 10.07
CA GLY A 328 -12.28 22.69 9.35
C GLY A 328 -12.02 23.55 8.11
N LYS A 329 -10.77 23.64 7.65
CA LYS A 329 -10.36 24.48 6.51
C LYS A 329 -9.79 23.62 5.39
N GLN A 330 -9.70 24.19 4.20
CA GLN A 330 -8.91 23.59 3.12
C GLN A 330 -7.42 23.70 3.46
N GLU A 331 -6.70 22.60 3.32
CA GLU A 331 -5.28 22.48 3.66
C GLU A 331 -4.42 22.30 2.42
N VAL A 332 -3.20 22.87 2.46
CA VAL A 332 -2.19 22.61 1.43
C VAL A 332 -1.59 21.22 1.65
N VAL A 333 -1.43 20.47 0.56
CA VAL A 333 -0.75 19.19 0.54
C VAL A 333 0.74 19.43 0.45
N ALA A 334 1.51 18.84 1.36
CA ALA A 334 2.94 19.05 1.44
C ALA A 334 3.65 18.51 0.18
N ALA A 335 4.53 19.32 -0.42
CA ALA A 335 5.28 18.97 -1.63
C ALA A 335 6.19 17.76 -1.41
N ILE A 336 6.24 16.81 -2.34
CA ILE A 336 6.94 15.52 -2.15
C ILE A 336 8.47 15.62 -2.22
N VAL A 337 8.99 16.54 -3.01
CA VAL A 337 10.42 16.83 -3.13
C VAL A 337 10.71 18.09 -2.30
N GLN A 338 11.84 18.10 -1.57
CA GLN A 338 12.36 19.31 -0.92
C GLN A 338 13.11 20.18 -1.91
#